data_AF-A0A1I5H3P7-F1
#
_entry.id   AF-A0A1I5H3P7-F1
#
_cell.length_a   1.000
_cell.length_b   1.000
_cell.length_c   1.000
_cell.angle_alpha   90.00
_cell.angle_beta   90.00
_cell.angle_gamma   90.00
#
_symmetry.space_group_name_H-M   'P 1'
#
loop_
_entity.id
_entity.type
_entity.pdbx_description
1 polymer ?
#
loop_
_entity_poly.entity_id
_entity_poly.type
_entity_poly.pdbx_seq_one_letter_code
_entity_poly.pdbx_strand_id
1 'polypeptide(L)'
;MRRFVDDLAISISSWQAYERMVARLLVAEGFDYVALVGRSGDGGADVLAHRRGKRWLFQVKRWTTPAGSEVLDRTIAAAATYGAQVPVIVSKSGFTRGLIVQRDRLAAEGMNVQLWDREVLVSRGQKLPIEPLSRRAPERFEPRRYQEDATDAIVQASMSRKPGSALVVLATGLGKTWVAAETVRRLCSAEPSWRVLVVAHTNDLVYQLERAFWPFLRIDQTTAVINGFERPKWTDLDHYSIVFASRDSLVPAMDSGISLPDFDMVIVDECHHLGSNRYESMLDYLAAGRVGGPFLLGLTATPWRPGGEGLDHRFDAPVVNKDLVEGLRSGFLANVDYRMYMDNVDWRGLQRLRGDRFTPRAINRTLFIDQWDDAVIERTREAWAELQQRGRGIVFCGTVEHAERVSARINALGFASARPIYSRASDGVSMGPIDRAKLLLDFADGRVQILCAVDVLNEGVDVPDVNLLVFQRVTHSRRIFVQQLGRGLRLAPGKERVLVLDFVSDVRRFAAGLELQQSLEAPGPRSDRSTRVSLPSRVSFRRADAEDIEGASFLRHWLGELQEVEEAGEDVSVLRFPPIDLLSDAARNRG
;
A
#
# COMPACT_ATOMS: atom_id res chain seq x y z
N MET A 1 -1.86 -15.09 32.11
CA MET A 1 -2.31 -14.05 31.15
C MET A 1 -2.00 -14.54 29.76
N ARG A 2 -3.02 -14.67 28.90
CA ARG A 2 -2.88 -15.17 27.53
C ARG A 2 -2.00 -14.21 26.71
N ARG A 3 -1.12 -14.74 25.85
CA ARG A 3 -0.28 -13.93 24.96
C ARG A 3 -0.45 -14.42 23.52
N PHE A 4 -0.18 -13.56 22.54
CA PHE A 4 -0.21 -13.95 21.13
C PHE A 4 0.85 -15.00 20.79
N VAL A 5 1.90 -15.11 21.61
CA VAL A 5 2.88 -16.21 21.62
C VAL A 5 2.82 -16.88 22.99
N ASP A 6 2.03 -17.95 23.07
CA ASP A 6 1.98 -18.88 24.21
C ASP A 6 1.74 -20.32 23.71
N ASP A 7 1.76 -21.29 24.62
CA ASP A 7 1.61 -22.70 24.27
C ASP A 7 0.29 -23.03 23.57
N LEU A 8 -0.79 -22.37 23.97
CA LEU A 8 -2.10 -22.57 23.37
C LEU A 8 -2.13 -22.00 21.96
N ALA A 9 -1.68 -20.75 21.78
CA ALA A 9 -1.60 -20.08 20.49
C ALA A 9 -0.77 -20.89 19.49
N ILE A 10 0.43 -21.37 19.88
CA ILE A 10 1.31 -22.20 19.04
C ILE A 10 0.64 -23.55 18.68
N SER A 11 -0.18 -24.09 19.58
CA SER A 11 -0.80 -25.38 19.37
C SER A 11 -1.95 -25.31 18.37
N ILE A 12 -2.81 -24.29 18.47
CA ILE A 12 -4.00 -24.12 17.63
C ILE A 12 -3.73 -23.42 16.29
N SER A 13 -2.62 -22.66 16.18
CA SER A 13 -2.30 -21.92 14.95
C SER A 13 -2.12 -22.86 13.76
N SER A 14 -2.60 -22.47 12.57
CA SER A 14 -2.20 -23.10 11.30
C SER A 14 -0.71 -22.89 11.02
N TRP A 15 -0.18 -23.44 9.93
CA TRP A 15 1.22 -23.19 9.58
C TRP A 15 1.43 -21.73 9.15
N GLN A 16 0.48 -21.14 8.41
CA GLN A 16 0.49 -19.71 8.05
C GLN A 16 0.38 -18.82 9.29
N ALA A 17 -0.53 -19.14 10.22
CA ALA A 17 -0.67 -18.40 11.46
C ALA A 17 0.59 -18.48 12.33
N TYR A 18 1.30 -19.61 12.29
CA TYR A 18 2.56 -19.78 13.01
C TYR A 18 3.69 -18.92 12.42
N GLU A 19 3.80 -18.83 11.09
CA GLU A 19 4.73 -17.90 10.42
C GLU A 19 4.42 -16.44 10.75
N ARG A 20 3.14 -16.05 10.68
CA ARG A 20 2.69 -14.71 11.06
C ARG A 20 2.96 -14.40 12.53
N MET A 21 2.78 -15.38 13.43
CA MET A 21 3.11 -15.25 14.85
C MET A 21 4.61 -14.95 15.05
N VAL A 22 5.49 -15.67 14.36
CA VAL A 22 6.93 -15.39 14.39
C VAL A 22 7.22 -14.00 13.84
N ALA A 23 6.65 -13.63 12.69
CA ALA A 23 6.84 -12.30 12.11
C ALA A 23 6.36 -11.16 13.05
N ARG A 24 5.19 -11.33 13.68
CA ARG A 24 4.67 -10.39 14.69
C ARG A 24 5.57 -10.29 15.91
N LEU A 25 6.18 -11.40 16.36
CA LEU A 25 7.17 -11.39 17.42
C LEU A 25 8.38 -10.54 17.05
N LEU A 26 8.89 -10.66 15.82
CA LEU A 26 10.01 -9.84 15.33
C LEU A 26 9.64 -8.34 15.29
N VAL A 27 8.43 -8.00 14.82
CA VAL A 27 7.95 -6.61 14.88
C VAL A 27 7.89 -6.11 16.33
N ALA A 28 7.33 -6.90 17.25
CA ALA A 28 7.23 -6.53 18.65
C ALA A 28 8.61 -6.40 19.34
N GLU A 29 9.63 -7.11 18.86
CA GLU A 29 11.03 -6.97 19.29
C GLU A 29 11.78 -5.77 18.68
N GLY A 30 11.15 -5.04 17.76
CA GLY A 30 11.70 -3.85 17.12
C GLY A 30 12.68 -4.16 15.98
N PHE A 31 12.42 -5.20 15.18
CA PHE A 31 13.09 -5.37 13.90
C PHE A 31 12.70 -4.23 12.94
N ASP A 32 13.63 -3.77 12.12
CA ASP A 32 13.49 -2.59 11.25
C ASP A 32 12.70 -2.90 9.97
N TYR A 33 12.76 -4.16 9.52
CA TYR A 33 11.98 -4.68 8.40
C TYR A 33 11.60 -6.13 8.70
N VAL A 34 10.36 -6.52 8.39
CA VAL A 34 9.88 -7.90 8.52
C VAL A 34 8.93 -8.20 7.36
N ALA A 35 9.25 -9.21 6.57
CA ALA A 35 8.46 -9.66 5.44
C ALA A 35 8.19 -11.18 5.51
N LEU A 36 6.92 -11.54 5.33
CA LEU A 36 6.52 -12.93 5.14
C LEU A 36 6.71 -13.29 3.67
N VAL A 37 7.45 -14.36 3.44
CA VAL A 37 7.78 -14.85 2.08
C VAL A 37 7.36 -16.29 1.87
N GLY A 38 7.02 -17.00 2.95
CA GLY A 38 6.57 -18.39 2.99
C GLY A 38 5.47 -18.67 1.97
N ARG A 39 5.78 -19.53 1.00
CA ARG A 39 4.85 -20.06 0.00
C ARG A 39 5.51 -21.24 -0.72
N SER A 40 4.73 -22.06 -1.43
CA SER A 40 5.31 -23.12 -2.26
C SER A 40 6.40 -22.56 -3.19
N GLY A 41 7.61 -23.14 -3.11
CA GLY A 41 8.76 -22.71 -3.90
C GLY A 41 9.55 -21.52 -3.36
N ASP A 42 9.43 -21.17 -2.07
CA ASP A 42 10.17 -20.08 -1.40
C ASP A 42 11.66 -20.38 -1.11
N GLY A 43 12.13 -21.57 -1.45
CA GLY A 43 13.53 -21.98 -1.27
C GLY A 43 13.92 -22.20 0.18
N GLY A 44 12.95 -22.28 1.10
CA GLY A 44 13.18 -22.51 2.51
C GLY A 44 13.24 -21.27 3.39
N ALA A 45 12.93 -20.09 2.86
CA ALA A 45 12.72 -18.88 3.64
C ALA A 45 11.23 -18.65 3.89
N ASP A 46 10.83 -18.54 5.15
CA ASP A 46 9.43 -18.30 5.53
C ASP A 46 9.24 -16.83 5.99
N VAL A 47 10.21 -16.28 6.74
CA VAL A 47 10.27 -14.87 7.13
C VAL A 47 11.65 -14.28 6.83
N LEU A 48 11.68 -13.09 6.22
CA LEU A 48 12.88 -12.28 6.06
C LEU A 48 12.78 -11.07 6.98
N ALA A 49 13.87 -10.71 7.65
CA ALA A 49 13.87 -9.54 8.52
C ALA A 49 15.21 -8.80 8.51
N HIS A 50 15.20 -7.54 8.92
CA HIS A 50 16.38 -6.72 9.11
C HIS A 50 16.41 -6.21 10.55
N ARG A 51 17.56 -6.38 11.23
CA ARG A 51 17.83 -5.73 12.50
C ARG A 51 19.29 -5.38 12.62
N ARG A 52 19.58 -4.13 12.99
CA ARG A 52 20.96 -3.66 13.27
C ARG A 52 21.95 -3.93 12.12
N GLY A 53 21.57 -3.64 10.88
CA GLY A 53 22.44 -3.80 9.72
C GLY A 53 22.60 -5.24 9.20
N LYS A 54 21.89 -6.22 9.79
CA LYS A 54 21.97 -7.63 9.40
C LYS A 54 20.64 -8.12 8.85
N ARG A 55 20.71 -8.90 7.76
CA ARG A 55 19.60 -9.69 7.23
C ARG A 55 19.47 -10.97 8.04
N TRP A 56 18.25 -11.23 8.48
CA TRP A 56 17.83 -12.43 9.16
C TRP A 56 16.92 -13.23 8.24
N LEU A 57 17.09 -14.54 8.25
CA LEU A 57 16.23 -15.47 7.53
C LEU A 57 15.70 -16.49 8.53
N PHE A 58 14.39 -16.64 8.57
CA PHE A 58 13.72 -17.61 9.42
C PHE A 58 13.08 -18.68 8.54
N GLN A 59 13.48 -19.93 8.77
CA GLN A 59 12.77 -21.11 8.29
C GLN A 59 11.89 -21.64 9.41
N VAL A 60 10.57 -21.51 9.27
CA VAL A 60 9.56 -21.85 10.26
C VAL A 60 8.93 -23.20 9.93
N LYS A 61 8.93 -24.11 10.90
CA LYS A 61 8.41 -25.48 10.75
C LYS A 61 7.40 -25.81 11.84
N ARG A 62 6.14 -25.88 11.43
CA ARG A 62 5.00 -26.27 12.28
C ARG A 62 4.73 -27.78 12.22
N TRP A 63 5.77 -28.59 12.15
CA TRP A 63 5.64 -30.06 12.08
C TRP A 63 5.24 -30.64 13.44
N THR A 64 4.71 -31.87 13.43
CA THR A 64 4.45 -32.64 14.65
C THR A 64 5.70 -33.37 15.14
N THR A 65 6.64 -33.67 14.25
CA THR A 65 7.94 -34.26 14.56
C THR A 65 9.04 -33.20 14.67
N PRO A 66 10.12 -33.46 15.44
CA PRO A 66 11.27 -32.56 15.50
C PRO A 66 11.92 -32.35 14.12
N ALA A 67 12.49 -31.16 13.89
CA ALA A 67 13.19 -30.83 12.66
C ALA A 67 14.53 -31.58 12.54
N GLY A 68 14.79 -32.16 11.37
CA GLY A 68 16.00 -32.92 11.06
C GLY A 68 17.06 -32.10 10.32
N SER A 69 18.24 -32.70 10.14
CA SER A 69 19.39 -32.10 9.45
C SER A 69 19.08 -31.54 8.07
N GLU A 70 18.11 -32.11 7.36
CA GLU A 70 17.66 -31.61 6.05
C GLU A 70 17.12 -30.17 6.09
N VAL A 71 16.55 -29.74 7.23
CA VAL A 71 16.07 -28.37 7.42
C VAL A 71 17.25 -27.42 7.59
N LEU A 72 18.30 -27.87 8.27
CA LEU A 72 19.52 -27.09 8.47
C LEU A 72 20.21 -26.80 7.12
N ASP A 73 20.41 -27.83 6.30
CA ASP A 73 21.03 -27.67 4.99
C ASP A 73 20.23 -26.73 4.08
N ARG A 74 18.90 -26.87 4.07
CA ARG A 74 18.00 -25.97 3.33
C ARG A 74 18.07 -24.54 3.84
N THR A 75 18.09 -24.32 5.16
CA THR A 75 18.18 -22.98 5.76
C THR A 75 19.48 -22.28 5.36
N ILE A 76 20.60 -23.02 5.32
CA ILE A 76 21.90 -22.47 4.92
C ILE A 76 21.89 -22.09 3.44
N ALA A 77 21.38 -22.97 2.57
CA ALA A 77 21.22 -22.67 1.14
C ALA A 77 20.33 -21.45 0.90
N ALA A 78 19.22 -21.34 1.65
CA ALA A 78 18.34 -20.18 1.61
C ALA A 78 19.07 -18.91 2.07
N ALA A 79 19.79 -18.97 3.20
CA ALA A 79 20.56 -17.84 3.72
C ALA A 79 21.60 -17.34 2.72
N ALA A 80 22.29 -18.23 2.02
CA ALA A 80 23.18 -17.86 0.93
C ALA A 80 22.42 -17.18 -0.22
N THR A 81 21.29 -17.73 -0.63
CA THR A 81 20.45 -17.20 -1.73
C THR A 81 19.97 -15.78 -1.47
N TYR A 82 19.46 -15.51 -0.26
CA TYR A 82 18.95 -14.20 0.17
C TYR A 82 20.04 -13.27 0.72
N GLY A 83 21.28 -13.75 0.87
CA GLY A 83 22.38 -13.01 1.47
C GLY A 83 22.16 -12.68 2.95
N ALA A 84 21.49 -13.57 3.68
CA ALA A 84 21.19 -13.42 5.10
C ALA A 84 22.40 -13.83 5.96
N GLN A 85 22.80 -12.95 6.90
CA GLN A 85 23.91 -13.23 7.82
C GLN A 85 23.46 -13.99 9.07
N VAL A 86 22.16 -14.00 9.36
CA VAL A 86 21.63 -14.67 10.55
C VAL A 86 20.51 -15.65 10.16
N PRO A 87 20.87 -16.90 9.81
CA PRO A 87 19.90 -17.96 9.63
C PRO A 87 19.32 -18.43 10.97
N VAL A 88 18.00 -18.64 10.99
CA VAL A 88 17.24 -19.10 12.15
C VAL A 88 16.29 -20.21 11.71
N ILE A 89 16.27 -21.32 12.44
CA ILE A 89 15.29 -22.39 12.28
C ILE A 89 14.33 -22.29 13.45
N VAL A 90 13.03 -22.17 13.15
CA VAL A 90 11.96 -22.16 14.14
C VAL A 90 11.22 -23.49 14.06
N SER A 91 11.06 -24.20 15.17
CA SER A 91 10.38 -25.51 15.19
C SER A 91 9.36 -25.63 16.31
N LYS A 92 8.12 -26.00 15.97
CA LYS A 92 7.06 -26.27 16.95
C LYS A 92 7.37 -27.49 17.85
N SER A 93 8.01 -28.52 17.28
CA SER A 93 8.28 -29.80 17.94
C SER A 93 9.76 -30.01 18.31
N GLY A 94 10.55 -28.93 18.31
CA GLY A 94 11.97 -28.98 18.65
C GLY A 94 12.85 -29.57 17.54
N PHE A 95 14.04 -30.05 17.91
CA PHE A 95 15.10 -30.42 16.98
C PHE A 95 15.65 -31.81 17.29
N THR A 96 16.03 -32.55 16.24
CA THR A 96 16.71 -33.84 16.42
C THR A 96 18.13 -33.66 16.96
N ARG A 97 18.66 -34.69 17.63
CA ARG A 97 20.06 -34.70 18.10
C ARG A 97 21.06 -34.55 16.93
N GLY A 98 20.77 -35.15 15.78
CA GLY A 98 21.61 -35.05 14.58
C GLY A 98 21.75 -33.61 14.10
N LEU A 99 20.64 -32.87 14.03
CA LEU A 99 20.63 -31.45 13.67
C LEU A 99 21.48 -30.63 14.65
N ILE A 100 21.29 -30.81 15.97
CA ILE A 100 22.04 -30.05 16.98
C ILE A 100 23.54 -30.27 16.84
N VAL A 101 23.98 -31.53 16.71
CA VAL A 101 25.39 -31.87 16.53
C VAL A 101 25.96 -31.25 15.25
N GLN A 102 25.22 -31.30 14.14
CA GLN A 102 25.66 -30.69 12.89
C GLN A 102 25.73 -29.16 12.98
N ARG A 103 24.75 -28.52 13.62
CA ARG A 103 24.76 -27.07 13.87
C ARG A 103 25.96 -26.67 14.71
N ASP A 104 26.28 -27.40 15.76
CA ASP A 104 27.42 -27.10 16.65
C ASP A 104 28.76 -27.21 15.91
N ARG A 105 28.90 -28.17 14.97
CA ARG A 105 30.06 -28.26 14.08
C ARG A 105 30.17 -27.04 13.17
N LEU A 106 29.09 -26.65 12.51
CA LEU A 106 29.06 -25.44 11.66
C LEU A 106 29.39 -24.17 12.44
N ALA A 107 28.92 -24.07 13.69
CA ALA A 107 29.24 -22.95 14.57
C ALA A 107 30.75 -22.88 14.89
N ALA A 108 31.41 -24.03 15.08
CA ALA A 108 32.87 -24.09 15.25
C ALA A 108 33.64 -23.66 13.99
N GLU A 109 33.03 -23.81 12.81
CA GLU A 109 33.55 -23.35 11.52
C GLU A 109 33.17 -21.88 11.21
N GLY A 110 32.51 -21.19 12.15
CA GLY A 110 32.13 -19.78 12.03
C GLY A 110 30.75 -19.52 11.42
N MET A 111 29.99 -20.56 11.08
CA MET A 111 28.62 -20.44 10.56
C MET A 111 27.59 -20.66 11.67
N ASN A 112 27.03 -19.56 12.19
CA ASN A 112 26.08 -19.61 13.30
C ASN A 112 24.63 -19.67 12.82
N VAL A 113 23.98 -20.83 12.96
CA VAL A 113 22.53 -21.01 12.78
C VAL A 113 21.84 -21.03 14.15
N GLN A 114 20.83 -20.17 14.34
CA GLN A 114 20.04 -20.14 15.57
C GLN A 114 18.89 -21.15 15.52
N LEU A 115 18.61 -21.78 16.66
CA LEU A 115 17.53 -22.74 16.81
C LEU A 115 16.51 -22.18 17.81
N TRP A 116 15.28 -21.95 17.36
CA TRP A 116 14.20 -21.41 18.16
C TRP A 116 13.08 -22.45 18.23
N ASP A 117 12.95 -23.13 19.37
CA ASP A 117 11.81 -24.00 19.63
C ASP A 117 10.66 -23.25 20.31
N ARG A 118 9.64 -24.00 20.71
CA ARG A 118 8.51 -23.51 21.50
C ARG A 118 8.94 -22.77 22.76
N GLU A 119 9.88 -23.31 23.54
CA GLU A 119 10.32 -22.69 24.79
C GLU A 119 11.00 -21.35 24.54
N VAL A 120 11.85 -21.29 23.50
CA VAL A 120 12.48 -20.04 23.07
C VAL A 120 11.44 -19.01 22.66
N LEU A 121 10.45 -19.38 21.83
CA LEU A 121 9.41 -18.45 21.39
C LEU A 121 8.58 -17.90 22.56
N VAL A 122 8.15 -18.78 23.46
CA VAL A 122 7.38 -18.39 24.65
C VAL A 122 8.22 -17.50 25.57
N SER A 123 9.49 -17.85 25.82
CA SER A 123 10.40 -17.04 26.63
C SER A 123 10.62 -15.64 26.04
N ARG A 124 10.79 -15.54 24.72
CA ARG A 124 10.90 -14.25 24.02
C ARG A 124 9.62 -13.44 24.13
N GLY A 125 8.47 -14.09 23.92
CA GLY A 125 7.16 -13.50 24.12
C GLY A 125 6.96 -12.97 25.54
N GLN A 126 7.40 -13.71 26.57
CA GLN A 126 7.32 -13.33 27.99
C GLN A 126 8.16 -12.11 28.36
N LYS A 127 9.35 -11.97 27.74
CA LYS A 127 10.24 -10.82 27.93
C LYS A 127 9.71 -9.53 27.33
N LEU A 128 8.72 -9.60 26.44
CA LEU A 128 8.11 -8.40 25.89
C LEU A 128 7.21 -7.71 26.94
N PRO A 129 7.30 -6.36 27.04
CA PRO A 129 6.35 -5.57 27.81
C PRO A 129 4.95 -5.67 27.20
N ILE A 130 3.92 -5.52 28.04
CA ILE A 130 2.52 -5.67 27.63
C ILE A 130 2.12 -4.62 26.58
N GLU A 131 2.63 -3.40 26.74
CA GLU A 131 2.35 -2.26 25.87
C GLU A 131 2.79 -2.51 24.41
N PRO A 132 2.00 -2.03 23.43
CA PRO A 132 2.28 -2.20 22.02
C PRO A 132 3.55 -1.46 21.59
N LEU A 133 4.12 -1.82 20.43
CA LEU A 133 5.32 -1.16 19.90
C LEU A 133 5.10 0.34 19.70
N SER A 134 3.89 0.75 19.29
CA SER A 134 3.54 2.15 19.08
C SER A 134 3.67 3.02 20.34
N ARG A 135 3.54 2.43 21.53
CA ARG A 135 3.77 3.12 22.81
C ARG A 135 5.22 3.07 23.28
N ARG A 136 5.99 2.07 22.82
CA ARG A 136 7.39 1.85 23.20
C ARG A 136 8.38 2.60 22.31
N ALA A 137 7.96 2.95 21.09
CA ALA A 137 8.71 3.74 20.12
C ALA A 137 7.81 4.87 19.56
N PRO A 138 7.29 5.77 20.41
CA PRO A 138 6.30 6.76 20.02
C PRO A 138 6.76 7.66 18.86
N GLU A 139 8.06 7.90 18.74
CA GLU A 139 8.66 8.70 17.66
C GLU A 139 8.42 8.12 16.26
N ARG A 140 8.12 6.82 16.16
CA ARG A 140 7.81 6.13 14.88
C ARG A 140 6.33 6.15 14.54
N PHE A 141 5.47 6.47 15.51
CA PHE A 141 4.01 6.31 15.39
C PHE A 141 3.25 7.57 15.81
N GLU A 142 3.91 8.71 15.88
CA GLU A 142 3.29 9.97 16.29
C GLU A 142 2.13 10.35 15.34
N PRO A 143 0.91 10.57 15.87
CA PRO A 143 -0.21 11.01 15.05
C PRO A 143 0.04 12.39 14.46
N ARG A 144 -0.46 12.59 13.24
CA ARG A 144 -0.75 13.95 12.75
C ARG A 144 -2.02 14.46 13.44
N ARG A 145 -2.16 15.78 13.58
CA ARG A 145 -3.30 16.40 14.26
C ARG A 145 -4.67 15.87 13.79
N TYR A 146 -4.90 15.80 12.47
CA TYR A 146 -6.18 15.28 11.95
C TYR A 146 -6.38 13.79 12.25
N GLN A 147 -5.32 13.01 12.43
CA GLN A 147 -5.42 11.60 12.80
C GLN A 147 -5.79 11.49 14.28
N GLU A 148 -5.21 12.33 15.14
CA GLU A 148 -5.57 12.45 16.55
C GLU A 148 -7.04 12.84 16.71
N ASP A 149 -7.45 13.95 16.07
CA ASP A 149 -8.82 14.46 16.12
C ASP A 149 -9.83 13.40 15.60
N ALA A 150 -9.49 12.71 14.50
CA ALA A 150 -10.33 11.65 13.96
C ALA A 150 -10.43 10.44 14.89
N THR A 151 -9.30 9.97 15.42
CA THR A 151 -9.27 8.84 16.35
C THR A 151 -10.06 9.15 17.61
N ASP A 152 -9.90 10.34 18.20
CA ASP A 152 -10.65 10.73 19.39
C ASP A 152 -12.15 10.79 19.14
N ALA A 153 -12.57 11.40 18.02
CA ALA A 153 -13.97 11.44 17.64
C ALA A 153 -14.56 10.02 17.45
N ILE A 154 -13.82 9.11 16.82
CA ILE A 154 -14.27 7.72 16.65
C ILE A 154 -14.36 7.02 18.01
N VAL A 155 -13.33 7.12 18.87
CA VAL A 155 -13.33 6.49 20.19
C VAL A 155 -14.49 6.98 21.05
N GLN A 156 -14.74 8.29 21.08
CA GLN A 156 -15.87 8.88 21.80
C GLN A 156 -17.21 8.38 21.26
N ALA A 157 -17.38 8.37 19.93
CA ALA A 157 -18.58 7.86 19.28
C ALA A 157 -18.82 6.39 19.65
N SER A 158 -17.79 5.54 19.56
CA SER A 158 -17.88 4.12 19.88
C SER A 158 -18.19 3.84 21.36
N MET A 159 -17.63 4.62 22.29
CA MET A 159 -17.85 4.45 23.74
C MET A 159 -19.21 4.95 24.23
N SER A 160 -19.87 5.84 23.49
CA SER A 160 -21.15 6.43 23.89
C SER A 160 -22.33 5.43 23.92
N ARG A 161 -22.11 4.15 23.58
CA ARG A 161 -23.05 3.00 23.64
C ARG A 161 -24.44 3.27 23.04
N LYS A 162 -24.52 4.11 22.02
CA LYS A 162 -25.69 4.26 21.12
C LYS A 162 -25.31 3.70 19.74
N PRO A 163 -26.26 3.23 18.91
CA PRO A 163 -25.93 2.82 17.54
C PRO A 163 -25.10 3.91 16.87
N GLY A 164 -24.09 3.49 16.11
CA GLY A 164 -23.20 4.46 15.51
C GLY A 164 -22.38 3.83 14.41
N SER A 165 -22.16 4.66 13.41
CA SER A 165 -21.14 4.42 12.41
C SER A 165 -20.26 5.66 12.31
N ALA A 166 -19.04 5.47 11.86
CA ALA A 166 -18.14 6.56 11.54
C ALA A 166 -17.53 6.30 10.16
N LEU A 167 -17.46 7.35 9.34
CA LEU A 167 -16.80 7.32 8.05
C LEU A 167 -15.53 8.14 8.10
N VAL A 168 -14.42 7.55 7.66
CA VAL A 168 -13.11 8.18 7.53
C VAL A 168 -12.74 8.21 6.06
N VAL A 169 -12.70 9.41 5.50
CA VAL A 169 -12.28 9.63 4.12
C VAL A 169 -10.88 10.24 4.14
N LEU A 170 -9.87 9.43 3.81
CA LEU A 170 -8.47 9.88 3.79
C LEU A 170 -7.78 9.38 2.53
N ALA A 171 -7.17 10.29 1.77
CA ALA A 171 -6.36 9.94 0.61
C ALA A 171 -5.24 8.93 0.93
N THR A 172 -4.76 8.21 -0.09
CA THR A 172 -3.65 7.27 0.06
C THR A 172 -2.39 7.99 0.54
N GLY A 173 -1.75 7.47 1.58
CA GLY A 173 -0.60 8.12 2.23
C GLY A 173 -0.95 8.98 3.45
N LEU A 174 -2.25 9.27 3.68
CA LEU A 174 -2.74 9.96 4.88
C LEU A 174 -3.01 9.03 6.08
N GLY A 175 -2.69 7.74 5.97
CA GLY A 175 -2.69 6.83 7.11
C GLY A 175 -4.08 6.34 7.56
N LYS A 176 -4.96 5.93 6.62
CA LYS A 176 -6.24 5.26 6.94
C LYS A 176 -6.08 4.10 7.93
N THR A 177 -5.20 3.16 7.59
CA THR A 177 -4.91 1.99 8.42
C THR A 177 -4.30 2.37 9.78
N TRP A 178 -3.53 3.47 9.82
CA TRP A 178 -3.00 4.01 11.09
C TRP A 178 -4.15 4.45 12.00
N VAL A 179 -5.10 5.24 11.47
CA VAL A 179 -6.27 5.71 12.25
C VAL A 179 -7.06 4.52 12.79
N ALA A 180 -7.31 3.52 11.95
CA ALA A 180 -8.02 2.30 12.36
C ALA A 180 -7.29 1.53 13.47
N ALA A 181 -5.99 1.28 13.29
CA ALA A 181 -5.18 0.53 14.26
C ALA A 181 -5.03 1.27 15.59
N GLU A 182 -4.85 2.60 15.55
CA GLU A 182 -4.78 3.44 16.74
C GLU A 182 -6.13 3.52 17.47
N THR A 183 -7.24 3.64 16.75
CA THR A 183 -8.58 3.59 17.33
C THR A 183 -8.80 2.27 18.08
N VAL A 184 -8.48 1.12 17.45
CA VAL A 184 -8.57 -0.19 18.11
C VAL A 184 -7.65 -0.27 19.32
N ARG A 185 -6.44 0.28 19.25
CA ARG A 185 -5.53 0.34 20.41
C ARG A 185 -6.15 1.12 21.57
N ARG A 186 -6.72 2.30 21.34
CA ARG A 186 -7.34 3.13 22.39
C ARG A 186 -8.56 2.45 22.98
N LEU A 187 -9.43 1.90 22.13
CA LEU A 187 -10.63 1.16 22.56
C LEU A 187 -10.27 -0.05 23.42
N CYS A 188 -9.39 -0.93 22.94
CA CYS A 188 -8.99 -2.11 23.70
C CYS A 188 -8.12 -1.78 24.94
N SER A 189 -7.52 -0.58 25.01
CA SER A 189 -6.84 -0.14 26.24
C SER A 189 -7.84 0.26 27.33
N ALA A 190 -8.99 0.82 26.95
CA ALA A 190 -10.06 1.20 27.86
C ALA A 190 -10.99 0.03 28.20
N GLU A 191 -11.29 -0.81 27.21
CA GLU A 191 -12.18 -1.97 27.32
C GLU A 191 -11.49 -3.22 26.74
N PRO A 192 -10.65 -3.92 27.53
CA PRO A 192 -9.82 -5.04 27.05
C PRO A 192 -10.58 -6.24 26.49
N SER A 193 -11.88 -6.34 26.75
CA SER A 193 -12.74 -7.41 26.24
C SER A 193 -13.24 -7.18 24.81
N TRP A 194 -13.04 -5.99 24.24
CA TRP A 194 -13.57 -5.65 22.91
C TRP A 194 -13.07 -6.59 21.83
N ARG A 195 -14.01 -7.06 21.01
CA ARG A 195 -13.75 -7.91 19.86
C ARG A 195 -13.98 -7.13 18.58
N VAL A 196 -12.99 -7.20 17.69
CA VAL A 196 -12.99 -6.40 16.46
C VAL A 196 -12.93 -7.30 15.23
N LEU A 197 -13.84 -7.05 14.29
CA LEU A 197 -13.78 -7.64 12.95
C LEU A 197 -13.28 -6.58 11.96
N VAL A 198 -12.22 -6.89 11.21
CA VAL A 198 -11.67 -6.04 10.15
C VAL A 198 -11.88 -6.72 8.80
N VAL A 199 -12.61 -6.08 7.90
CA VAL A 199 -13.01 -6.64 6.61
C VAL A 199 -12.35 -5.90 5.44
N ALA A 200 -11.84 -6.66 4.47
CA ALA A 200 -11.34 -6.15 3.20
C ALA A 200 -11.82 -6.98 1.99
N HIS A 201 -11.66 -6.46 0.77
CA HIS A 201 -12.17 -7.10 -0.45
C HIS A 201 -11.22 -8.14 -1.08
N THR A 202 -9.92 -8.15 -0.75
CA THR A 202 -8.96 -9.13 -1.29
C THR A 202 -8.16 -9.85 -0.20
N ASN A 203 -7.69 -11.07 -0.49
CA ASN A 203 -6.87 -11.85 0.43
C ASN A 203 -5.57 -11.12 0.82
N ASP A 204 -4.92 -10.44 -0.13
CA ASP A 204 -3.66 -9.73 0.10
C ASP A 204 -3.85 -8.52 1.03
N LEU A 205 -4.94 -7.76 0.86
CA LEU A 205 -5.26 -6.64 1.75
C LEU A 205 -5.56 -7.11 3.17
N VAL A 206 -6.21 -8.26 3.36
CA VAL A 206 -6.43 -8.83 4.69
C VAL A 206 -5.10 -9.07 5.41
N TYR A 207 -4.12 -9.70 4.75
CA TYR A 207 -2.78 -9.88 5.32
C TYR A 207 -2.05 -8.56 5.56
N GLN A 208 -2.19 -7.60 4.64
CA GLN A 208 -1.56 -6.29 4.78
C GLN A 208 -2.13 -5.51 5.97
N LEU A 209 -3.45 -5.52 6.16
CA LEU A 209 -4.12 -4.88 7.29
C LEU A 209 -3.72 -5.54 8.61
N GLU A 210 -3.71 -6.87 8.67
CA GLU A 210 -3.32 -7.60 9.88
C GLU A 210 -1.88 -7.25 10.31
N ARG A 211 -0.94 -7.24 9.36
CA ARG A 211 0.44 -6.80 9.58
C ARG A 211 0.53 -5.34 10.04
N ALA A 212 -0.24 -4.44 9.42
CA ALA A 212 -0.21 -3.02 9.76
C ALA A 212 -0.74 -2.74 11.18
N PHE A 213 -1.61 -3.60 11.71
CA PHE A 213 -2.10 -3.48 13.08
C PHE A 213 -1.07 -3.94 14.12
N TRP A 214 -0.18 -4.89 13.81
CA TRP A 214 0.75 -5.48 14.79
C TRP A 214 1.50 -4.48 15.69
N PRO A 215 2.01 -3.34 15.20
CA PRO A 215 2.68 -2.37 16.06
C PRO A 215 1.78 -1.74 17.12
N PHE A 216 0.47 -1.72 16.89
CA PHE A 216 -0.54 -1.12 17.77
C PHE A 216 -1.16 -2.12 18.73
N LEU A 217 -0.97 -3.42 18.51
CA LEU A 217 -1.56 -4.48 19.34
C LEU A 217 -0.68 -4.79 20.55
N ARG A 218 -1.32 -4.89 21.72
CA ARG A 218 -0.70 -5.43 22.93
C ARG A 218 -0.36 -6.90 22.73
N ILE A 219 0.56 -7.40 23.54
CA ILE A 219 0.99 -8.80 23.43
C ILE A 219 -0.05 -9.82 23.91
N ASP A 220 -1.08 -9.40 24.64
CA ASP A 220 -2.20 -10.23 25.07
C ASP A 220 -3.35 -10.28 24.05
N GLN A 221 -3.29 -9.46 23.01
CA GLN A 221 -4.29 -9.45 21.94
C GLN A 221 -3.91 -10.42 20.83
N THR A 222 -4.80 -11.39 20.55
CA THR A 222 -4.63 -12.42 19.52
C THR A 222 -5.31 -12.01 18.22
N THR A 223 -4.72 -12.43 17.08
CA THR A 223 -5.24 -12.14 15.74
C THR A 223 -5.54 -13.42 14.96
N ALA A 224 -6.65 -13.44 14.23
CA ALA A 224 -6.99 -14.48 13.26
C ALA A 224 -7.11 -13.88 11.86
N VAL A 225 -6.82 -14.70 10.84
CA VAL A 225 -7.04 -14.36 9.43
C VAL A 225 -8.04 -15.36 8.83
N ILE A 226 -9.05 -14.86 8.14
CA ILE A 226 -10.06 -15.65 7.41
C ILE A 226 -10.10 -15.20 5.95
N ASN A 227 -9.57 -16.02 5.05
CA ASN A 227 -9.57 -15.74 3.62
C ASN A 227 -9.58 -17.03 2.80
N GLY A 228 -9.38 -16.94 1.48
CA GLY A 228 -9.36 -18.11 0.60
C GLY A 228 -8.22 -19.12 0.86
N PHE A 229 -7.22 -18.76 1.68
CA PHE A 229 -6.03 -19.57 1.95
C PHE A 229 -5.90 -20.00 3.42
N GLU A 230 -6.47 -19.23 4.34
CA GLU A 230 -6.39 -19.44 5.79
C GLU A 230 -7.79 -19.37 6.39
N ARG A 231 -8.16 -20.41 7.13
CA ARG A 231 -9.46 -20.48 7.81
C ARG A 231 -9.26 -21.22 9.13
N PRO A 232 -9.12 -20.52 10.27
CA PRO A 232 -9.22 -21.15 11.58
C PRO A 232 -10.58 -21.83 11.73
N LYS A 233 -10.69 -22.76 12.70
CA LYS A 233 -12.00 -23.33 13.02
C LYS A 233 -12.91 -22.21 13.51
N TRP A 234 -14.15 -22.20 13.03
CA TRP A 234 -15.14 -21.20 13.43
C TRP A 234 -15.39 -21.20 14.94
N THR A 235 -15.38 -22.38 15.56
CA THR A 235 -15.48 -22.57 17.01
C THR A 235 -14.34 -21.94 17.81
N ASP A 236 -13.19 -21.72 17.17
CA ASP A 236 -12.01 -21.15 17.82
C ASP A 236 -11.99 -19.62 17.70
N LEU A 237 -12.94 -19.00 16.98
CA LEU A 237 -12.94 -17.54 16.78
C LEU A 237 -13.08 -16.76 18.09
N ASP A 238 -13.73 -17.33 19.10
CA ASP A 238 -13.84 -16.81 20.48
C ASP A 238 -12.51 -16.65 21.20
N HIS A 239 -11.45 -17.24 20.67
CA HIS A 239 -10.11 -17.09 21.20
C HIS A 239 -9.35 -15.87 20.66
N TYR A 240 -9.91 -15.17 19.67
CA TYR A 240 -9.25 -14.07 18.99
C TYR A 240 -9.89 -12.74 19.37
N SER A 241 -9.07 -11.82 19.87
CA SER A 241 -9.49 -10.44 20.13
C SER A 241 -9.82 -9.70 18.83
N ILE A 242 -9.09 -9.99 17.76
CA ILE A 242 -9.24 -9.32 16.47
C ILE A 242 -9.24 -10.35 15.35
N VAL A 243 -10.23 -10.26 14.47
CA VAL A 243 -10.37 -11.12 13.30
C VAL A 243 -10.23 -10.25 12.04
N PHE A 244 -9.28 -10.60 11.17
CA PHE A 244 -9.12 -9.99 9.86
C PHE A 244 -9.68 -10.94 8.80
N ALA A 245 -10.61 -10.47 7.99
CA ALA A 245 -11.34 -11.37 7.10
C ALA A 245 -11.61 -10.76 5.72
N SER A 246 -11.56 -11.60 4.69
CA SER A 246 -12.04 -11.20 3.37
C SER A 246 -13.56 -11.33 3.32
N ARG A 247 -14.24 -10.34 2.73
CA ARG A 247 -15.68 -10.41 2.45
C ARG A 247 -16.05 -11.73 1.77
N ASP A 248 -15.28 -12.13 0.77
CA ASP A 248 -15.57 -13.31 -0.07
C ASP A 248 -15.40 -14.65 0.67
N SER A 249 -14.83 -14.65 1.87
CA SER A 249 -14.79 -15.83 2.76
C SER A 249 -15.86 -15.78 3.86
N LEU A 250 -16.21 -14.58 4.34
CA LEU A 250 -17.24 -14.41 5.37
C LEU A 250 -18.65 -14.67 4.83
N VAL A 251 -19.01 -14.01 3.72
CA VAL A 251 -20.39 -14.07 3.19
C VAL A 251 -20.83 -15.52 2.92
N PRO A 252 -20.06 -16.36 2.20
CA PRO A 252 -20.46 -17.75 1.98
C PRO A 252 -20.54 -18.58 3.27
N ALA A 253 -19.73 -18.25 4.29
CA ALA A 253 -19.80 -18.95 5.57
C ALA A 253 -21.13 -18.62 6.30
N MET A 254 -21.51 -17.35 6.31
CA MET A 254 -22.76 -16.88 6.90
C MET A 254 -23.98 -17.44 6.17
N ASP A 255 -23.95 -17.44 4.82
CA ASP A 255 -24.98 -18.04 3.98
C ASP A 255 -25.16 -19.55 4.25
N SER A 256 -24.08 -20.24 4.63
CA SER A 256 -24.11 -21.67 5.00
C SER A 256 -24.59 -21.94 6.44
N GLY A 257 -25.00 -20.90 7.18
CA GLY A 257 -25.50 -21.02 8.55
C GLY A 257 -24.42 -21.10 9.64
N ILE A 258 -23.17 -20.75 9.32
CA ILE A 258 -22.11 -20.66 10.33
C ILE A 258 -22.36 -19.44 11.20
N SER A 259 -22.53 -19.66 12.51
CA SER A 259 -22.59 -18.58 13.49
C SER A 259 -21.21 -17.97 13.67
N LEU A 260 -21.12 -16.67 13.42
CA LEU A 260 -19.96 -15.88 13.85
C LEU A 260 -20.13 -15.51 15.33
N PRO A 261 -19.03 -15.25 16.03
CA PRO A 261 -19.11 -14.69 17.36
C PRO A 261 -19.58 -13.23 17.36
N ASP A 262 -20.00 -12.75 18.51
CA ASP A 262 -20.33 -11.33 18.69
C ASP A 262 -19.06 -10.47 18.61
N PHE A 263 -19.19 -9.35 17.90
CA PHE A 263 -18.18 -8.31 17.79
C PHE A 263 -18.71 -7.01 18.39
N ASP A 264 -17.83 -6.21 18.96
CA ASP A 264 -18.14 -4.86 19.46
C ASP A 264 -17.89 -3.80 18.38
N MET A 265 -17.02 -4.10 17.41
CA MET A 265 -16.68 -3.21 16.31
C MET A 265 -16.44 -3.97 15.00
N VAL A 266 -16.99 -3.43 13.91
CA VAL A 266 -16.73 -3.89 12.53
C VAL A 266 -16.06 -2.76 11.77
N ILE A 267 -14.87 -3.01 11.22
CA ILE A 267 -14.11 -2.08 10.40
C ILE A 267 -14.16 -2.57 8.95
N VAL A 268 -14.54 -1.71 8.01
CA VAL A 268 -14.54 -2.02 6.58
C VAL A 268 -13.53 -1.11 5.88
N ASP A 269 -12.42 -1.69 5.41
CA ASP A 269 -11.48 -1.00 4.55
C ASP A 269 -11.98 -0.95 3.11
N GLU A 270 -11.66 0.14 2.39
CA GLU A 270 -12.19 0.44 1.07
C GLU A 270 -13.73 0.37 1.02
N CYS A 271 -14.37 0.99 2.01
CA CYS A 271 -15.82 0.95 2.21
C CYS A 271 -16.62 1.61 1.06
N HIS A 272 -15.97 2.22 0.07
CA HIS A 272 -16.62 2.60 -1.19
C HIS A 272 -17.14 1.41 -2.00
N HIS A 273 -16.78 0.18 -1.61
CA HIS A 273 -17.37 -1.06 -2.13
C HIS A 273 -18.72 -1.44 -1.48
N LEU A 274 -19.15 -0.72 -0.44
CA LEU A 274 -20.49 -0.86 0.14
C LEU A 274 -21.56 -0.46 -0.90
N GLY A 275 -22.79 -0.97 -0.75
CA GLY A 275 -23.79 -0.94 -1.81
C GLY A 275 -23.62 -2.02 -2.88
N SER A 276 -22.84 -3.07 -2.62
CA SER A 276 -22.97 -4.35 -3.32
C SER A 276 -23.75 -5.33 -2.45
N ASN A 277 -24.62 -6.15 -3.05
CA ASN A 277 -25.52 -7.06 -2.33
C ASN A 277 -24.79 -7.92 -1.27
N ARG A 278 -23.54 -8.29 -1.52
CA ARG A 278 -22.72 -9.08 -0.59
C ARG A 278 -22.29 -8.32 0.66
N TYR A 279 -21.85 -7.07 0.51
CA TYR A 279 -21.44 -6.26 1.68
C TYR A 279 -22.65 -5.91 2.55
N GLU A 280 -23.77 -5.53 1.94
CA GLU A 280 -25.00 -5.21 2.67
C GLU A 280 -25.53 -6.41 3.46
N SER A 281 -25.60 -7.58 2.83
CA SER A 281 -26.01 -8.83 3.49
C SER A 281 -25.13 -9.18 4.69
N MET A 282 -23.80 -9.00 4.58
CA MET A 282 -22.87 -9.24 5.68
C MET A 282 -23.11 -8.27 6.85
N LEU A 283 -23.22 -6.97 6.57
CA LEU A 283 -23.42 -5.96 7.61
C LEU A 283 -24.78 -6.11 8.29
N ASP A 284 -25.81 -6.51 7.55
CA ASP A 284 -27.15 -6.75 8.09
C ASP A 284 -27.21 -7.97 9.00
N TYR A 285 -26.57 -9.07 8.62
CA TYR A 285 -26.43 -10.24 9.49
C TYR A 285 -25.73 -9.87 10.80
N LEU A 286 -24.66 -9.08 10.73
CA LEU A 286 -23.91 -8.63 11.92
C LEU A 286 -24.62 -7.53 12.70
N ALA A 287 -25.74 -6.98 12.19
CA ALA A 287 -26.38 -5.77 12.69
C ALA A 287 -25.40 -4.59 12.87
N ALA A 288 -24.35 -4.51 12.04
CA ALA A 288 -23.29 -3.52 12.18
C ALA A 288 -23.81 -2.08 11.95
N GLY A 289 -23.51 -1.19 12.89
CA GLY A 289 -24.01 0.19 12.92
C GLY A 289 -25.46 0.34 13.39
N ARG A 290 -26.17 -0.76 13.70
CA ARG A 290 -27.56 -0.74 14.18
C ARG A 290 -27.63 -0.75 15.71
N VAL A 291 -28.82 -0.47 16.24
CA VAL A 291 -29.08 -0.49 17.70
C VAL A 291 -28.82 -1.90 18.23
N GLY A 292 -27.94 -2.01 19.23
CA GLY A 292 -27.59 -3.30 19.86
C GLY A 292 -26.58 -4.14 19.06
N GLY A 293 -26.11 -3.66 17.91
CA GLY A 293 -25.04 -4.29 17.14
C GLY A 293 -23.68 -3.59 17.29
N PRO A 294 -22.62 -4.12 16.66
CA PRO A 294 -21.28 -3.55 16.70
C PRO A 294 -21.21 -2.15 16.08
N PHE A 295 -20.31 -1.32 16.59
CA PHE A 295 -19.98 -0.03 15.98
C PHE A 295 -19.35 -0.25 14.60
N LEU A 296 -19.83 0.48 13.58
CA LEU A 296 -19.33 0.34 12.20
C LEU A 296 -18.35 1.46 11.84
N LEU A 297 -17.11 1.13 11.52
CA LEU A 297 -16.12 2.08 11.00
C LEU A 297 -15.84 1.81 9.52
N GLY A 298 -16.18 2.76 8.66
CA GLY A 298 -15.84 2.75 7.23
C GLY A 298 -14.57 3.56 6.98
N LEU A 299 -13.64 3.00 6.20
CA LEU A 299 -12.42 3.69 5.75
C LEU A 299 -12.39 3.70 4.23
N THR A 300 -12.16 4.86 3.60
CA THR A 300 -11.99 4.92 2.14
C THR A 300 -11.11 6.08 1.70
N ALA A 301 -10.42 5.91 0.57
CA ALA A 301 -9.73 7.03 -0.10
C ALA A 301 -10.68 7.90 -0.93
N THR A 302 -11.81 7.34 -1.34
CA THR A 302 -12.75 7.94 -2.28
C THR A 302 -14.17 7.68 -1.77
N PRO A 303 -14.94 8.71 -1.41
CA PRO A 303 -16.31 8.51 -0.95
C PRO A 303 -17.28 8.25 -2.12
N TRP A 304 -16.90 8.64 -3.34
CA TRP A 304 -17.72 8.52 -4.55
C TRP A 304 -17.55 7.18 -5.27
N ARG A 305 -18.67 6.63 -5.75
CA ARG A 305 -18.73 5.45 -6.63
C ARG A 305 -19.07 5.90 -8.06
N PRO A 306 -18.40 5.37 -9.10
CA PRO A 306 -18.83 5.61 -10.47
C PRO A 306 -20.22 5.00 -10.70
N GLY A 307 -21.24 5.85 -10.90
CA GLY A 307 -22.60 5.46 -11.26
C GLY A 307 -23.46 4.83 -10.14
N GLY A 308 -23.29 5.22 -8.87
CA GLY A 308 -24.11 4.68 -7.76
C GLY A 308 -24.47 5.71 -6.69
N GLU A 309 -25.42 5.33 -5.82
CA GLU A 309 -25.78 6.05 -4.58
C GLU A 309 -24.57 6.14 -3.63
N GLY A 310 -24.57 7.16 -2.75
CA GLY A 310 -23.48 7.43 -1.81
C GLY A 310 -23.37 6.40 -0.69
N LEU A 311 -22.48 6.66 0.28
CA LEU A 311 -22.35 5.87 1.51
C LEU A 311 -23.30 6.33 2.62
N ASP A 312 -24.20 7.26 2.30
CA ASP A 312 -25.13 7.95 3.19
C ASP A 312 -26.19 7.02 3.80
N HIS A 313 -26.46 5.86 3.19
CA HIS A 313 -27.37 4.86 3.75
C HIS A 313 -26.82 4.14 4.98
N ARG A 314 -25.50 4.17 5.20
CA ARG A 314 -24.82 3.51 6.34
C ARG A 314 -24.04 4.45 7.24
N PHE A 315 -23.65 5.61 6.72
CA PHE A 315 -22.81 6.57 7.43
C PHE A 315 -23.38 7.97 7.37
N ASP A 316 -23.28 8.66 8.49
CA ASP A 316 -23.40 10.11 8.52
C ASP A 316 -22.20 10.79 7.81
N ALA A 317 -22.16 12.12 7.88
CA ALA A 317 -21.02 12.89 7.38
C ALA A 317 -19.68 12.34 7.91
N PRO A 318 -18.62 12.29 7.07
CA PRO A 318 -17.32 11.79 7.50
C PRO A 318 -16.80 12.52 8.74
N VAL A 319 -16.34 11.76 9.74
CA VAL A 319 -15.68 12.29 10.94
C VAL A 319 -14.42 13.07 10.56
N VAL A 320 -13.73 12.58 9.52
CA VAL A 320 -12.65 13.29 8.87
C VAL A 320 -12.75 13.08 7.37
N ASN A 321 -12.58 14.17 6.64
CA ASN A 321 -12.41 14.16 5.19
C ASN A 321 -11.11 14.92 4.88
N LYS A 322 -10.10 14.19 4.38
CA LYS A 322 -8.86 14.76 3.87
C LYS A 322 -8.51 14.13 2.54
N ASP A 323 -8.61 14.91 1.48
CA ASP A 323 -8.18 14.48 0.16
C ASP A 323 -6.67 14.66 -0.05
N LEU A 324 -6.22 14.33 -1.26
CA LEU A 324 -4.81 14.44 -1.65
C LEU A 324 -4.30 15.89 -1.58
N VAL A 325 -5.13 16.83 -2.02
CA VAL A 325 -4.81 18.26 -2.14
C VAL A 325 -4.68 18.87 -0.75
N GLU A 326 -5.65 18.65 0.12
CA GLU A 326 -5.62 19.10 1.51
C GLU A 326 -4.43 18.48 2.24
N GLY A 327 -4.13 17.20 1.98
CA GLY A 327 -2.98 16.51 2.53
C GLY A 327 -1.64 17.14 2.15
N LEU A 328 -1.47 17.52 0.89
CA LEU A 328 -0.30 18.23 0.38
C LEU A 328 -0.19 19.65 0.97
N ARG A 329 -1.27 20.44 0.90
CA ARG A 329 -1.30 21.82 1.40
C ARG A 329 -1.03 21.91 2.91
N SER A 330 -1.52 20.94 3.67
CA SER A 330 -1.36 20.91 5.14
C SER A 330 -0.02 20.31 5.58
N GLY A 331 0.85 19.91 4.65
CA GLY A 331 2.13 19.28 4.96
C GLY A 331 2.01 17.87 5.57
N PHE A 332 0.86 17.22 5.41
CA PHE A 332 0.63 15.85 5.89
C PHE A 332 1.12 14.79 4.90
N LEU A 333 1.40 15.19 3.66
CA LEU A 333 2.06 14.37 2.66
C LEU A 333 3.43 14.98 2.33
N ALA A 334 4.34 14.15 1.84
CA ALA A 334 5.62 14.64 1.32
C ALA A 334 5.37 15.61 0.18
N ASN A 335 6.17 16.68 0.10
CA ASN A 335 6.07 17.63 -1.00
C ASN A 335 6.22 16.91 -2.34
N VAL A 336 5.41 17.32 -3.32
CA VAL A 336 5.46 16.75 -4.66
C VAL A 336 6.03 17.76 -5.66
N ASP A 337 7.00 17.34 -6.45
CA ASP A 337 7.43 18.02 -7.67
C ASP A 337 6.98 17.15 -8.84
N TYR A 338 5.78 17.45 -9.35
CA TYR A 338 5.16 16.70 -10.43
C TYR A 338 5.56 17.34 -11.77
N ARG A 339 6.14 16.55 -12.67
CA ARG A 339 6.62 16.98 -13.98
C ARG A 339 5.92 16.17 -15.06
N MET A 340 5.02 16.81 -15.80
CA MET A 340 4.36 16.21 -16.95
C MET A 340 5.14 16.54 -18.22
N TYR A 341 5.62 15.52 -18.92
CA TYR A 341 6.35 15.69 -20.19
C TYR A 341 5.39 15.52 -21.37
N MET A 342 5.31 16.55 -22.20
CA MET A 342 4.35 16.69 -23.30
C MET A 342 5.00 16.53 -24.67
N ASP A 343 6.21 15.95 -24.72
CA ASP A 343 7.03 15.81 -25.92
C ASP A 343 6.43 14.86 -26.96
N ASN A 344 5.58 13.94 -26.52
CA ASN A 344 4.88 13.01 -27.38
C ASN A 344 3.56 13.54 -27.92
N VAL A 345 3.21 14.80 -27.65
CA VAL A 345 1.89 15.31 -28.01
C VAL A 345 1.88 15.99 -29.40
N ASP A 346 1.18 15.40 -30.38
CA ASP A 346 0.86 16.03 -31.67
C ASP A 346 -0.35 16.98 -31.53
N TRP A 347 -0.07 18.19 -31.06
CA TRP A 347 -1.04 19.29 -30.97
C TRP A 347 -1.67 19.65 -32.31
N ARG A 348 -0.93 19.49 -33.42
CA ARG A 348 -1.41 19.80 -34.77
C ARG A 348 -2.37 18.72 -35.27
N GLY A 349 -2.16 17.47 -34.89
CA GLY A 349 -3.06 16.34 -35.15
C GLY A 349 -4.41 16.50 -34.45
N LEU A 350 -4.42 16.98 -33.20
CA LEU A 350 -5.65 17.21 -32.44
C LEU A 350 -6.59 18.23 -33.11
N GLN A 351 -6.04 19.32 -33.65
CA GLN A 351 -6.82 20.35 -34.35
C GLN A 351 -7.53 19.84 -35.62
N ARG A 352 -7.15 18.66 -36.13
CA ARG A 352 -7.73 18.05 -37.35
C ARG A 352 -8.85 17.05 -37.05
N LEU A 353 -8.99 16.57 -35.82
CA LEU A 353 -10.13 15.74 -35.43
C LEU A 353 -11.41 16.60 -35.49
N ARG A 354 -12.54 16.05 -35.96
CA ARG A 354 -13.89 16.68 -35.95
C ARG A 354 -15.00 15.63 -35.85
N GLY A 355 -16.13 15.99 -35.25
CA GLY A 355 -17.38 15.19 -35.18
C GLY A 355 -17.23 13.87 -34.42
N ASP A 356 -18.03 12.85 -34.78
CA ASP A 356 -18.16 11.52 -34.14
C ASP A 356 -16.85 10.70 -33.99
N ARG A 357 -15.71 11.22 -34.44
CA ARG A 357 -14.38 10.61 -34.29
C ARG A 357 -13.63 11.11 -33.05
N PHE A 358 -14.25 11.91 -32.20
CA PHE A 358 -13.74 12.35 -30.89
C PHE A 358 -14.20 11.42 -29.77
N THR A 359 -13.49 10.31 -29.58
CA THR A 359 -13.59 9.51 -28.34
C THR A 359 -12.27 9.60 -27.59
N PRO A 360 -12.21 9.40 -26.25
CA PRO A 360 -10.96 9.35 -25.52
C PRO A 360 -9.93 8.39 -26.15
N ARG A 361 -10.40 7.30 -26.75
CA ARG A 361 -9.57 6.36 -27.52
C ARG A 361 -9.00 6.96 -28.81
N ALA A 362 -9.81 7.67 -29.59
CA ALA A 362 -9.37 8.29 -30.85
C ALA A 362 -8.44 9.51 -30.61
N ILE A 363 -8.73 10.28 -29.57
CA ILE A 363 -7.92 11.38 -29.04
C ILE A 363 -6.57 10.84 -28.61
N ASN A 364 -6.53 9.84 -27.72
CA ASN A 364 -5.27 9.26 -27.27
C ASN A 364 -4.43 8.69 -28.43
N ARG A 365 -5.06 8.10 -29.47
CA ARG A 365 -4.37 7.59 -30.66
C ARG A 365 -3.80 8.70 -31.57
N THR A 366 -4.42 9.88 -31.59
CA THR A 366 -4.06 10.97 -32.51
C THR A 366 -3.12 11.97 -31.86
N LEU A 367 -3.30 12.22 -30.56
CA LEU A 367 -2.49 13.16 -29.79
C LEU A 367 -1.13 12.60 -29.45
N PHE A 368 -0.95 11.30 -29.32
CA PHE A 368 0.23 10.80 -28.62
C PHE A 368 1.03 9.81 -29.46
N ILE A 369 2.28 10.18 -29.78
CA ILE A 369 3.25 9.40 -30.56
C ILE A 369 4.07 8.51 -29.61
N ASP A 370 4.51 7.34 -30.07
CA ASP A 370 5.41 6.45 -29.31
C ASP A 370 6.68 7.20 -28.85
N GLN A 371 6.97 7.12 -27.55
CA GLN A 371 8.10 7.83 -26.93
C GLN A 371 9.43 7.08 -27.07
N TRP A 372 10.49 7.89 -27.06
CA TRP A 372 11.89 7.48 -27.10
C TRP A 372 12.37 7.09 -25.70
N ASP A 373 12.70 5.82 -25.50
CA ASP A 373 13.27 5.30 -24.24
C ASP A 373 14.49 6.14 -23.78
N ASP A 374 15.31 6.66 -24.69
CA ASP A 374 16.51 7.45 -24.37
C ASP A 374 16.21 8.80 -23.67
N ALA A 375 15.22 9.54 -24.16
CA ALA A 375 14.85 10.82 -23.56
C ALA A 375 14.29 10.63 -22.15
N VAL A 376 13.46 9.60 -21.96
CA VAL A 376 12.88 9.26 -20.65
C VAL A 376 13.97 8.87 -19.65
N ILE A 377 14.93 8.05 -20.07
CA ILE A 377 16.06 7.65 -19.23
C ILE A 377 16.91 8.85 -18.83
N GLU A 378 17.18 9.77 -19.75
CA GLU A 378 17.99 10.96 -19.46
C GLU A 378 17.29 11.90 -18.47
N ARG A 379 15.99 12.15 -18.65
CA ARG A 379 15.19 12.91 -17.67
C ARG A 379 15.10 12.21 -16.32
N THR A 380 15.06 10.88 -16.32
CA THR A 380 15.10 10.07 -15.09
C THR A 380 16.45 10.25 -14.38
N ARG A 381 17.56 10.28 -15.13
CA ARG A 381 18.91 10.51 -14.62
C ARG A 381 19.06 11.91 -14.02
N GLU A 382 18.58 12.94 -14.71
CA GLU A 382 18.56 14.33 -14.22
C GLU A 382 17.78 14.43 -12.90
N ALA A 383 16.55 13.92 -12.86
CA ALA A 383 15.74 13.92 -11.65
C ALA A 383 16.39 13.12 -10.52
N TRP A 384 17.01 11.99 -10.82
CA TRP A 384 17.72 11.18 -9.82
C TRP A 384 18.90 11.95 -9.20
N ALA A 385 19.63 12.73 -9.99
CA ALA A 385 20.73 13.56 -9.50
C ALA A 385 20.28 14.69 -8.56
N GLU A 386 19.02 15.15 -8.68
CA GLU A 386 18.43 16.12 -7.75
C GLU A 386 18.07 15.52 -6.38
N LEU A 387 17.96 14.19 -6.29
CA LEU A 387 17.70 13.50 -5.04
C LEU A 387 19.03 13.28 -4.30
N GLN A 388 19.14 13.76 -3.07
CA GLN A 388 20.33 13.51 -2.25
C GLN A 388 20.56 11.99 -2.05
N GLN A 389 21.82 11.61 -1.81
CA GLN A 389 22.28 10.23 -1.66
C GLN A 389 21.34 9.41 -0.73
N ARG A 390 20.77 8.30 -1.25
CA ARG A 390 19.79 7.34 -0.66
C ARG A 390 18.34 7.43 -1.17
N GLY A 391 18.12 7.96 -2.38
CA GLY A 391 16.81 7.84 -3.04
C GLY A 391 16.40 6.38 -3.34
N ARG A 392 15.10 6.12 -3.34
CA ARG A 392 14.48 4.93 -3.94
C ARG A 392 13.51 5.36 -5.04
N GLY A 393 13.48 4.63 -6.14
CA GLY A 393 12.63 4.94 -7.30
C GLY A 393 11.79 3.77 -7.78
N ILE A 394 10.65 4.07 -8.38
CA ILE A 394 9.84 3.11 -9.15
C ILE A 394 9.61 3.69 -10.54
N VAL A 395 9.89 2.90 -11.56
CA VAL A 395 9.52 3.17 -12.95
C VAL A 395 8.38 2.23 -13.33
N PHE A 396 7.21 2.75 -13.66
CA PHE A 396 6.08 1.94 -14.12
C PHE A 396 6.16 1.77 -15.64
N CYS A 397 6.49 0.56 -16.06
CA CYS A 397 6.66 0.18 -17.46
C CYS A 397 5.43 -0.52 -18.02
N GLY A 398 5.23 -0.43 -19.35
CA GLY A 398 4.10 -1.03 -20.05
C GLY A 398 4.19 -2.56 -20.19
N THR A 399 5.40 -3.09 -20.42
CA THR A 399 5.65 -4.52 -20.65
C THR A 399 6.91 -4.96 -19.90
N VAL A 400 7.08 -6.28 -19.72
CA VAL A 400 8.26 -6.85 -19.04
C VAL A 400 9.53 -6.58 -19.83
N GLU A 401 9.53 -6.78 -21.14
CA GLU A 401 10.66 -6.44 -22.01
C GLU A 401 11.05 -4.95 -21.88
N HIS A 402 10.06 -4.07 -21.81
CA HIS A 402 10.31 -2.65 -21.58
C HIS A 402 10.97 -2.39 -20.21
N ALA A 403 10.48 -3.03 -19.14
CA ALA A 403 11.11 -2.92 -17.81
C ALA A 403 12.55 -3.43 -17.79
N GLU A 404 12.85 -4.52 -18.51
CA GLU A 404 14.20 -5.06 -18.66
C GLU A 404 15.11 -4.06 -19.38
N ARG A 405 14.69 -3.55 -20.54
CA ARG A 405 15.48 -2.55 -21.30
C ARG A 405 15.76 -1.28 -20.49
N VAL A 406 14.74 -0.73 -19.82
CA VAL A 406 14.88 0.45 -18.96
C VAL A 406 15.87 0.17 -17.84
N SER A 407 15.72 -0.94 -17.12
CA SER A 407 16.64 -1.28 -16.03
C SER A 407 18.08 -1.46 -16.52
N ALA A 408 18.29 -2.09 -17.69
CA ALA A 408 19.60 -2.28 -18.28
C ALA A 408 20.25 -0.94 -18.65
N ARG A 409 19.50 -0.01 -19.23
CA ARG A 409 19.98 1.34 -19.57
C ARG A 409 20.35 2.15 -18.34
N ILE A 410 19.53 2.12 -17.28
CA ILE A 410 19.83 2.80 -16.01
C ILE A 410 21.16 2.29 -15.43
N ASN A 411 21.35 0.97 -15.40
CA ASN A 411 22.58 0.35 -14.91
C ASN A 411 23.80 0.69 -15.80
N ALA A 412 23.63 0.67 -17.14
CA ALA A 412 24.69 0.97 -18.09
C ALA A 412 25.20 2.43 -17.97
N LEU A 413 24.29 3.37 -17.69
CA LEU A 413 24.63 4.76 -17.42
C LEU A 413 25.18 4.99 -16.00
N GLY A 414 25.08 3.99 -15.11
CA GLY A 414 25.72 3.98 -13.80
C GLY A 414 25.16 4.93 -12.76
N PHE A 415 23.99 5.55 -12.98
CA PHE A 415 23.43 6.51 -12.03
C PHE A 415 22.61 5.86 -10.89
N ALA A 416 22.12 4.64 -11.09
CA ALA A 416 21.43 3.87 -10.06
C ALA A 416 21.52 2.36 -10.32
N SER A 417 21.41 1.57 -9.26
CA SER A 417 21.16 0.12 -9.34
C SER A 417 19.68 -0.15 -9.62
N ALA A 418 19.35 -0.65 -10.81
CA ALA A 418 17.97 -0.89 -11.24
C ALA A 418 17.70 -2.35 -11.58
N ARG A 419 16.47 -2.82 -11.28
CA ARG A 419 16.02 -4.19 -11.61
C ARG A 419 14.55 -4.22 -12.01
N PRO A 420 14.16 -5.08 -12.96
CA PRO A 420 12.76 -5.26 -13.32
C PRO A 420 12.02 -6.10 -12.27
N ILE A 421 10.73 -5.83 -12.07
CA ILE A 421 9.84 -6.61 -11.19
C ILE A 421 8.46 -6.80 -11.84
N TYR A 422 8.03 -8.04 -12.01
CA TYR A 422 6.81 -8.40 -12.74
C TYR A 422 6.14 -9.68 -12.18
N SER A 423 4.85 -9.87 -12.45
CA SER A 423 4.05 -11.01 -12.00
C SER A 423 4.07 -12.15 -12.99
N ARG A 424 3.98 -11.81 -14.27
CA ARG A 424 4.07 -12.73 -15.39
C ARG A 424 4.80 -12.01 -16.52
N ALA A 425 5.82 -12.63 -17.10
CA ALA A 425 6.47 -12.13 -18.30
C ALA A 425 5.62 -12.41 -19.55
N SER A 426 5.96 -11.72 -20.63
CA SER A 426 5.26 -11.79 -21.93
C SER A 426 5.34 -13.16 -22.60
N ASP A 427 6.34 -13.98 -22.25
CA ASP A 427 6.51 -15.37 -22.68
C ASP A 427 5.77 -16.39 -21.80
N GLY A 428 5.01 -15.91 -20.80
CA GLY A 428 4.30 -16.75 -19.83
C GLY A 428 5.15 -17.19 -18.63
N VAL A 429 6.46 -16.92 -18.61
CA VAL A 429 7.34 -17.22 -17.49
C VAL A 429 7.12 -16.21 -16.36
N SER A 430 6.71 -16.67 -15.19
CA SER A 430 6.48 -15.79 -14.04
C SER A 430 7.78 -15.64 -13.24
N MET A 431 8.06 -14.43 -12.74
CA MET A 431 9.18 -14.23 -11.81
C MET A 431 8.98 -15.16 -10.60
N GLY A 432 9.99 -15.97 -10.30
CA GLY A 432 9.95 -16.91 -9.19
C GLY A 432 9.69 -16.20 -7.86
N PRO A 433 8.95 -16.82 -6.92
CA PRO A 433 8.73 -16.26 -5.59
C PRO A 433 10.02 -15.83 -4.87
N ILE A 434 11.09 -16.63 -5.01
CA ILE A 434 12.40 -16.37 -4.43
C ILE A 434 13.00 -15.09 -4.99
N ASP A 435 13.05 -14.97 -6.32
CA ASP A 435 13.64 -13.82 -6.99
C ASP A 435 12.91 -12.53 -6.63
N ARG A 436 11.57 -12.57 -6.57
CA ARG A 436 10.77 -11.42 -6.14
C ARG A 436 11.05 -11.06 -4.68
N ALA A 437 11.02 -12.02 -3.78
CA ALA A 437 11.24 -11.79 -2.35
C ALA A 437 12.64 -11.21 -2.09
N LYS A 438 13.66 -11.78 -2.74
CA LYS A 438 15.03 -11.28 -2.69
C LYS A 438 15.13 -9.87 -3.25
N LEU A 439 14.49 -9.59 -4.39
CA LEU A 439 14.51 -8.27 -5.01
C LEU A 439 13.86 -7.20 -4.12
N LEU A 440 12.74 -7.52 -3.48
CA LEU A 440 12.09 -6.61 -2.52
C LEU A 440 12.95 -6.38 -1.27
N LEU A 441 13.66 -7.41 -0.79
CA LEU A 441 14.64 -7.27 0.30
C LEU A 441 15.84 -6.41 -0.12
N ASP A 442 16.38 -6.63 -1.32
CA ASP A 442 17.46 -5.82 -1.90
C ASP A 442 17.04 -4.37 -2.09
N PHE A 443 15.78 -4.13 -2.45
CA PHE A 443 15.20 -2.79 -2.53
C PHE A 443 15.01 -2.14 -1.17
N ALA A 444 14.54 -2.89 -0.17
CA ALA A 444 14.40 -2.41 1.22
C ALA A 444 15.73 -1.98 1.82
N ASP A 445 16.80 -2.72 1.54
CA ASP A 445 18.16 -2.41 1.99
C ASP A 445 18.89 -1.37 1.14
N GLY A 446 18.29 -0.92 0.02
CA GLY A 446 18.89 0.03 -0.91
C GLY A 446 20.00 -0.53 -1.79
N ARG A 447 20.18 -1.86 -1.85
CA ARG A 447 21.08 -2.53 -2.81
C ARG A 447 20.54 -2.43 -4.24
N VAL A 448 19.22 -2.47 -4.37
CA VAL A 448 18.51 -2.02 -5.57
C VAL A 448 17.87 -0.69 -5.23
N GLN A 449 18.13 0.31 -6.05
CA GLN A 449 17.67 1.68 -5.84
C GLN A 449 16.43 1.99 -6.67
N ILE A 450 16.28 1.38 -7.85
CA ILE A 450 15.14 1.59 -8.75
C ILE A 450 14.49 0.26 -9.14
N LEU A 451 13.18 0.15 -8.96
CA LEU A 451 12.37 -0.97 -9.47
C LEU A 451 11.65 -0.57 -10.76
N CYS A 452 11.86 -1.32 -11.84
CA CYS A 452 11.11 -1.17 -13.09
C CYS A 452 9.93 -2.15 -13.07
N ALA A 453 8.74 -1.65 -12.73
CA ALA A 453 7.59 -2.45 -12.35
C ALA A 453 6.54 -2.60 -13.45
N VAL A 454 6.04 -3.83 -13.60
CA VAL A 454 4.93 -4.19 -14.51
C VAL A 454 3.91 -5.00 -13.72
N ASP A 455 2.72 -4.43 -13.48
CA ASP A 455 1.56 -5.12 -12.88
C ASP A 455 1.79 -5.85 -11.55
N VAL A 456 2.85 -5.52 -10.81
CA VAL A 456 3.18 -6.12 -9.50
C VAL A 456 2.93 -5.20 -8.34
N LEU A 457 3.19 -3.91 -8.52
CA LEU A 457 3.07 -2.92 -7.44
C LEU A 457 1.66 -2.35 -7.31
N ASN A 458 0.68 -3.06 -7.88
CA ASN A 458 -0.73 -2.83 -7.60
C ASN A 458 -1.07 -3.42 -6.20
N GLU A 459 -2.33 -3.31 -5.76
CA GLU A 459 -2.78 -3.61 -4.38
C GLU A 459 -2.12 -4.85 -3.75
N GLY A 460 -1.66 -4.77 -2.49
CA GLY A 460 -1.17 -5.92 -1.71
C GLY A 460 0.35 -6.09 -1.56
N VAL A 461 1.19 -5.43 -2.39
CA VAL A 461 2.65 -5.45 -2.21
C VAL A 461 3.12 -4.31 -1.30
N ASP A 462 3.76 -4.69 -0.19
CA ASP A 462 4.40 -3.79 0.78
C ASP A 462 5.74 -3.30 0.21
N VAL A 463 5.75 -2.07 -0.28
CA VAL A 463 6.93 -1.44 -0.89
C VAL A 463 7.39 -0.33 0.04
N PRO A 464 8.70 -0.25 0.37
CA PRO A 464 9.27 0.87 1.10
C PRO A 464 8.92 2.21 0.44
N ASP A 465 8.89 3.27 1.24
CA ASP A 465 8.65 4.61 0.71
C ASP A 465 9.73 5.01 -0.31
N VAL A 466 9.28 5.71 -1.36
CA VAL A 466 10.09 6.09 -2.52
C VAL A 466 10.15 7.61 -2.71
N ASN A 467 11.20 8.06 -3.40
CA ASN A 467 11.52 9.46 -3.69
C ASN A 467 11.34 9.81 -5.16
N LEU A 468 11.30 8.80 -6.04
CA LEU A 468 11.10 8.97 -7.48
C LEU A 468 9.99 8.05 -7.97
N LEU A 469 9.02 8.61 -8.67
CA LEU A 469 8.03 7.85 -9.44
C LEU A 469 8.15 8.26 -10.91
N VAL A 470 8.29 7.29 -11.79
CA VAL A 470 8.32 7.52 -13.24
C VAL A 470 7.20 6.74 -13.87
N PHE A 471 6.26 7.41 -14.53
CA PHE A 471 5.19 6.76 -15.26
C PHE A 471 5.51 6.74 -16.75
N GLN A 472 5.64 5.55 -17.33
CA GLN A 472 5.88 5.33 -18.78
C GLN A 472 4.78 4.50 -19.44
N ARG A 473 3.64 4.32 -18.75
CA ARG A 473 2.48 3.59 -19.28
C ARG A 473 1.16 4.19 -18.82
N VAL A 474 0.12 4.07 -19.63
CA VAL A 474 -1.23 4.47 -19.23
C VAL A 474 -1.75 3.59 -18.09
N THR A 475 -2.14 4.24 -16.99
CA THR A 475 -2.89 3.61 -15.90
C THR A 475 -4.34 4.03 -16.09
N HIS A 476 -5.15 3.16 -16.70
CA HIS A 476 -6.54 3.48 -17.06
C HIS A 476 -7.45 3.74 -15.85
N SER A 477 -7.05 3.30 -14.65
CA SER A 477 -7.78 3.51 -13.40
C SER A 477 -7.20 4.67 -12.59
N ARG A 478 -7.99 5.74 -12.38
CA ARG A 478 -7.65 6.86 -11.48
C ARG A 478 -7.32 6.35 -10.08
N ARG A 479 -8.03 5.34 -9.58
CA ARG A 479 -7.78 4.71 -8.28
C ARG A 479 -6.38 4.12 -8.19
N ILE A 480 -5.97 3.31 -9.17
CA ILE A 480 -4.63 2.69 -9.19
C ILE A 480 -3.54 3.76 -9.28
N PHE A 481 -3.76 4.81 -10.09
CA PHE A 481 -2.82 5.94 -10.18
C PHE A 481 -2.65 6.66 -8.84
N VAL A 482 -3.75 7.01 -8.15
CA VAL A 482 -3.69 7.65 -6.82
C VAL A 482 -3.04 6.74 -5.78
N GLN A 483 -3.27 5.43 -5.86
CA GLN A 483 -2.58 4.46 -5.00
C GLN A 483 -1.07 4.44 -5.27
N GLN A 484 -0.64 4.42 -6.53
CA GLN A 484 0.76 4.45 -6.95
C GLN A 484 1.45 5.75 -6.52
N LEU A 485 0.82 6.90 -6.80
CA LEU A 485 1.29 8.22 -6.37
C LEU A 485 1.40 8.29 -4.84
N GLY A 486 0.40 7.77 -4.12
CA GLY A 486 0.36 7.71 -2.67
C GLY A 486 1.53 6.95 -2.03
N ARG A 487 2.18 6.01 -2.73
CA ARG A 487 3.43 5.35 -2.26
C ARG A 487 4.59 6.34 -2.20
N GLY A 488 4.63 7.30 -3.12
CA GLY A 488 5.60 8.39 -3.15
C GLY A 488 5.25 9.53 -2.20
N LEU A 489 4.00 9.66 -1.73
CA LEU A 489 3.58 10.79 -0.89
C LEU A 489 3.65 10.53 0.61
N ARG A 490 3.97 9.31 1.04
CA ARG A 490 4.23 9.01 2.45
C ARG A 490 5.43 9.79 2.96
N LEU A 491 5.28 10.37 4.15
CA LEU A 491 6.35 11.02 4.89
C LEU A 491 7.33 9.96 5.42
N ALA A 492 8.62 10.22 5.28
CA ALA A 492 9.69 9.36 5.80
C ALA A 492 10.82 10.23 6.38
N PRO A 493 11.56 9.75 7.40
CA PRO A 493 12.73 10.48 7.92
C PRO A 493 13.73 10.82 6.80
N GLY A 494 14.13 12.09 6.72
CA GLY A 494 15.07 12.58 5.70
C GLY A 494 14.48 12.78 4.30
N LYS A 495 13.18 12.58 4.11
CA LYS A 495 12.51 12.80 2.82
C LYS A 495 11.96 14.23 2.73
N GLU A 496 12.54 15.02 1.84
CA GLU A 496 12.10 16.40 1.58
C GLU A 496 10.93 16.46 0.60
N ARG A 497 11.02 15.70 -0.49
CA ARG A 497 10.03 15.66 -1.57
C ARG A 497 10.03 14.31 -2.29
N VAL A 498 8.99 14.08 -3.08
CA VAL A 498 8.94 13.08 -4.13
C VAL A 498 8.97 13.78 -5.49
N LEU A 499 9.82 13.29 -6.39
CA LEU A 499 9.81 13.67 -7.80
C LEU A 499 8.90 12.71 -8.56
N VAL A 500 7.97 13.26 -9.34
CA VAL A 500 7.09 12.47 -10.19
C VAL A 500 7.32 12.88 -11.63
N LEU A 501 7.82 11.96 -12.45
CA LEU A 501 7.97 12.16 -13.88
C LEU A 501 6.85 11.41 -14.59
N ASP A 502 5.92 12.13 -15.20
CA ASP A 502 4.82 11.56 -15.95
C ASP A 502 5.04 11.81 -17.43
N PHE A 503 5.39 10.75 -18.14
CA PHE A 503 5.61 10.79 -19.58
C PHE A 503 4.37 10.34 -20.36
N VAL A 504 3.28 10.06 -19.65
CA VAL A 504 2.17 9.31 -20.22
C VAL A 504 1.17 10.19 -20.90
N SER A 505 0.77 9.66 -22.02
CA SER A 505 -0.02 10.27 -23.04
C SER A 505 -1.49 9.89 -22.86
N ASP A 506 -2.11 10.42 -21.81
CA ASP A 506 -3.54 10.20 -21.54
C ASP A 506 -4.23 11.49 -21.09
N VAL A 507 -5.32 11.83 -21.76
CA VAL A 507 -6.06 13.07 -21.49
C VAL A 507 -6.62 13.12 -20.06
N ARG A 508 -6.99 11.99 -19.47
CA ARG A 508 -7.51 11.94 -18.09
C ARG A 508 -6.39 12.17 -17.09
N ARG A 509 -5.18 11.69 -17.38
CA ARG A 509 -4.01 12.00 -16.56
C ARG A 509 -3.65 13.47 -16.62
N PHE A 510 -3.70 14.06 -17.81
CA PHE A 510 -3.49 15.49 -17.98
C PHE A 510 -4.50 16.31 -17.17
N ALA A 511 -5.78 15.96 -17.26
CA ALA A 511 -6.83 16.57 -16.46
C ALA A 511 -6.55 16.47 -14.96
N ALA A 512 -6.16 15.29 -14.47
CA ALA A 512 -5.79 15.10 -13.07
C ALA A 512 -4.58 15.95 -12.63
N GLY A 513 -3.60 16.17 -13.52
CA GLY A 513 -2.47 17.06 -13.28
C GLY A 513 -2.88 18.53 -13.18
N LEU A 514 -3.75 18.99 -14.07
CA LEU A 514 -4.30 20.35 -14.04
C LEU A 514 -5.16 20.58 -12.79
N GLU A 515 -6.04 19.64 -12.45
CA GLU A 515 -6.82 19.67 -11.21
C GLU A 515 -5.89 19.82 -10.00
N LEU A 516 -4.81 19.01 -9.95
CA LEU A 516 -3.82 19.08 -8.89
C LEU A 516 -3.09 20.43 -8.87
N GLN A 517 -2.72 20.99 -10.03
CA GLN A 517 -2.07 22.30 -10.12
C GLN A 517 -2.96 23.43 -9.60
N GLN A 518 -4.15 23.59 -10.18
CA GLN A 518 -5.14 24.61 -9.79
C GLN A 518 -5.47 24.51 -8.30
N SER A 519 -5.65 23.28 -7.83
CA SER A 519 -5.84 23.00 -6.43
C SER A 519 -4.64 23.42 -5.58
N LEU A 520 -3.40 23.20 -5.98
CA LEU A 520 -2.25 23.61 -5.17
C LEU A 520 -2.00 25.13 -5.20
N GLU A 521 -2.41 25.81 -6.27
CA GLU A 521 -2.23 27.26 -6.46
C GLU A 521 -3.30 28.12 -5.75
N ALA A 522 -4.49 27.58 -5.49
CA ALA A 522 -5.53 28.33 -4.79
C ALA A 522 -5.16 28.60 -3.32
N PRO A 523 -5.47 29.80 -2.78
CA PRO A 523 -5.05 30.22 -1.44
C PRO A 523 -5.56 29.24 -0.37
N GLY A 524 -4.63 28.56 0.29
CA GLY A 524 -4.94 27.61 1.36
C GLY A 524 -5.29 28.31 2.68
N PRO A 525 -6.00 27.61 3.59
CA PRO A 525 -6.19 28.11 4.96
C PRO A 525 -4.82 28.26 5.64
N ARG A 526 -4.54 29.45 6.16
CA ARG A 526 -3.33 29.73 6.95
C ARG A 526 -3.38 28.90 8.23
N SER A 527 -2.61 27.83 8.33
CA SER A 527 -2.42 27.13 9.59
C SER A 527 -1.43 27.91 10.45
N ASP A 528 -1.92 28.44 11.57
CA ASP A 528 -1.09 29.00 12.61
C ASP A 528 -0.38 27.85 13.34
N ARG A 529 0.95 27.86 13.37
CA ARG A 529 1.89 26.83 13.88
C ARG A 529 2.26 25.68 12.93
N SER A 530 3.35 25.87 12.17
CA SER A 530 4.60 25.13 12.39
C SER A 530 5.74 25.71 11.55
N THR A 531 6.87 25.99 12.18
CA THR A 531 8.12 26.38 11.52
C THR A 531 8.80 25.14 10.95
N ARG A 532 8.20 24.50 9.96
CA ARG A 532 8.93 23.66 9.01
C ARG A 532 8.89 24.39 7.68
N VAL A 533 10.05 24.73 7.15
CA VAL A 533 10.18 25.26 5.78
C VAL A 533 9.76 24.13 4.84
N SER A 534 8.46 24.05 4.54
CA SER A 534 7.95 23.17 3.51
C SER A 534 8.22 23.84 2.17
N LEU A 535 8.94 23.15 1.28
CA LEU A 535 9.00 23.58 -0.11
C LEU A 535 7.57 23.54 -0.68
N PRO A 536 7.14 24.54 -1.48
CA PRO A 536 5.82 24.50 -2.09
C PRO A 536 5.73 23.27 -3.00
N SER A 537 4.69 22.46 -2.79
CA SER A 537 4.33 21.43 -3.77
C SER A 537 4.01 22.10 -5.10
N ARG A 538 4.53 21.56 -6.21
CA ARG A 538 4.36 22.14 -7.55
C ARG A 538 4.03 21.08 -8.59
N VAL A 539 3.25 21.48 -9.57
CA VAL A 539 3.03 20.74 -10.81
C VAL A 539 3.57 21.59 -11.94
N SER A 540 4.43 21.01 -12.78
CA SER A 540 5.04 21.67 -13.93
C SER A 540 4.79 20.86 -15.20
N PHE A 541 4.53 21.56 -16.28
CA PHE A 541 4.34 21.00 -17.62
C PHE A 541 5.59 21.31 -18.45
N ARG A 542 6.22 20.29 -19.03
CA ARG A 542 7.53 20.37 -19.69
C ARG A 542 7.45 19.90 -21.14
N ARG A 543 8.16 20.60 -22.02
CA ARG A 543 8.51 20.17 -23.38
C ARG A 543 10.04 20.25 -23.55
N ALA A 544 10.57 19.56 -24.55
CA ALA A 544 11.99 19.36 -24.79
C ALA A 544 12.74 20.68 -25.01
N ASP A 545 12.03 21.70 -25.47
CA ASP A 545 12.53 23.01 -25.86
C ASP A 545 12.03 24.18 -24.97
N ALA A 546 11.15 23.93 -23.97
CA ALA A 546 10.68 24.99 -23.08
C ALA A 546 10.16 24.48 -21.72
N GLU A 547 10.37 25.28 -20.67
CA GLU A 547 9.58 25.21 -19.45
C GLU A 547 8.31 26.04 -19.65
N ASP A 548 7.15 25.38 -19.53
CA ASP A 548 5.80 25.96 -19.63
C ASP A 548 5.33 26.34 -21.07
N ILE A 549 4.43 25.54 -21.66
CA ILE A 549 3.83 25.79 -22.98
C ILE A 549 2.30 25.75 -22.94
N GLU A 550 1.69 26.64 -23.74
CA GLU A 550 0.30 26.79 -24.23
C GLU A 550 -0.60 25.54 -24.28
N GLY A 551 -0.07 24.31 -24.34
CA GLY A 551 -0.85 23.07 -24.33
C GLY A 551 -1.61 22.83 -23.02
N ALA A 552 -1.06 23.29 -21.87
CA ALA A 552 -1.77 23.27 -20.60
C ALA A 552 -2.96 24.25 -20.61
N SER A 553 -2.79 25.44 -21.20
CA SER A 553 -3.88 26.41 -21.35
C SER A 553 -4.97 25.90 -22.31
N PHE A 554 -4.59 25.30 -23.43
CA PHE A 554 -5.52 24.73 -24.40
C PHE A 554 -6.36 23.60 -23.78
N LEU A 555 -5.73 22.62 -23.12
CA LEU A 555 -6.46 21.53 -22.48
C LEU A 555 -7.26 22.01 -21.27
N ARG A 556 -6.80 23.03 -20.54
CA ARG A 556 -7.56 23.66 -19.46
C ARG A 556 -8.84 24.32 -19.98
N HIS A 557 -8.76 25.07 -21.08
CA HIS A 557 -9.92 25.68 -21.73
C HIS A 557 -10.88 24.60 -22.23
N TRP A 558 -10.36 23.59 -22.92
CA TRP A 558 -11.14 22.47 -23.45
C TRP A 558 -11.82 21.62 -22.37
N LEU A 559 -11.14 21.30 -21.26
CA LEU A 559 -11.73 20.57 -20.13
C LEU A 559 -12.79 21.40 -19.41
N GLY A 560 -12.60 22.72 -19.29
CA GLY A 560 -13.64 23.62 -18.76
C GLY A 560 -14.91 23.58 -19.61
N GLU A 561 -14.76 23.66 -20.93
CA GLU A 561 -15.89 23.55 -21.87
C GLU A 561 -16.57 22.16 -21.79
N LEU A 562 -15.82 21.08 -21.57
CA LEU A 562 -16.40 19.75 -21.39
C LEU A 562 -17.22 19.62 -20.10
N GLN A 563 -16.76 20.23 -19.02
CA GLN A 563 -17.44 20.18 -17.73
C GLN A 563 -18.77 20.96 -17.78
N GLU A 564 -18.79 22.08 -18.50
CA GLU A 564 -20.02 22.84 -18.80
C GLU A 564 -21.03 22.03 -19.64
N VAL A 565 -20.55 21.16 -20.54
CA VAL A 565 -21.41 20.27 -21.36
C VAL A 565 -21.93 19.07 -20.55
N GLU A 566 -21.14 18.49 -19.64
CA GLU A 566 -21.58 17.41 -18.74
C GLU A 566 -22.66 17.87 -17.75
N GLU A 567 -22.54 19.09 -17.20
CA GLU A 567 -23.54 19.69 -16.30
C GLU A 567 -24.86 20.03 -17.02
N ALA A 568 -24.83 20.17 -18.34
CA ALA A 568 -26.02 20.41 -19.18
C ALA A 568 -26.82 19.14 -19.54
N GLY A 569 -26.36 17.94 -19.14
CA GLY A 569 -27.10 16.68 -19.28
C GLY A 569 -27.10 16.06 -20.68
N GLU A 570 -26.18 16.45 -21.57
CA GLU A 570 -26.02 15.82 -22.89
C GLU A 570 -25.19 14.52 -22.83
N ASP A 571 -25.57 13.52 -23.64
CA ASP A 571 -24.92 12.20 -23.70
C ASP A 571 -23.47 12.31 -24.17
N VAL A 572 -22.53 12.15 -23.24
CA VAL A 572 -21.05 12.31 -23.39
C VAL A 572 -20.42 11.30 -24.37
N SER A 573 -21.21 10.43 -24.99
CA SER A 573 -20.75 9.51 -26.03
C SER A 573 -20.45 10.20 -27.38
N VAL A 574 -20.86 11.45 -27.58
CA VAL A 574 -20.55 12.25 -28.79
C VAL A 574 -20.04 13.64 -28.41
N LEU A 575 -18.73 13.78 -28.29
CA LEU A 575 -18.05 15.07 -28.07
C LEU A 575 -18.22 16.00 -29.30
N ARG A 576 -18.94 17.11 -29.17
CA ARG A 576 -18.97 18.19 -30.19
C ARG A 576 -18.04 19.33 -29.81
N PHE A 577 -17.27 19.82 -30.79
CA PHE A 577 -16.32 20.93 -30.63
C PHE A 577 -17.09 22.27 -30.54
N PRO A 578 -16.65 23.24 -29.72
CA PRO A 578 -17.09 24.63 -29.88
C PRO A 578 -16.63 25.18 -31.24
N PRO A 579 -17.30 26.20 -31.79
CA PRO A 579 -16.91 26.77 -33.08
C PRO A 579 -15.45 27.29 -33.05
N ILE A 580 -14.74 27.03 -34.14
CA ILE A 580 -13.29 27.21 -34.35
C ILE A 580 -12.79 28.65 -34.17
N ASP A 581 -13.71 29.59 -34.08
CA ASP A 581 -13.42 31.01 -34.08
C ASP A 581 -12.64 31.43 -32.82
N LEU A 582 -12.83 30.73 -31.68
CA LEU A 582 -12.14 30.98 -30.40
C LEU A 582 -10.65 30.56 -30.36
N LEU A 583 -10.24 29.58 -31.16
CA LEU A 583 -8.83 29.15 -31.23
C LEU A 583 -7.98 30.02 -32.15
N SER A 584 -8.63 30.83 -32.99
CA SER A 584 -7.95 31.70 -33.95
C SER A 584 -7.45 33.01 -33.32
N ASP A 585 -8.05 33.46 -32.23
CA ASP A 585 -7.70 34.73 -31.57
C ASP A 585 -6.44 34.64 -30.71
N ALA A 586 -6.12 33.46 -30.16
CA ALA A 586 -4.86 33.22 -29.45
C ALA A 586 -3.63 33.26 -30.39
N ALA A 587 -3.81 32.96 -31.67
CA ALA A 587 -2.73 33.01 -32.68
C ALA A 587 -2.61 34.37 -33.38
N ARG A 588 -3.61 35.26 -33.29
CA ARG A 588 -3.62 36.57 -33.96
C ARG A 588 -3.13 37.72 -33.09
N ASN A 589 -3.13 37.58 -31.77
CA ASN A 589 -2.70 38.64 -30.86
C ASN A 589 -1.21 38.58 -30.48
N ARG A 590 -0.30 38.32 -31.43
CA ARG A 590 1.14 38.65 -31.34
C ARG A 590 1.73 38.84 -32.75
N GLY A 591 1.52 40.04 -33.30
CA GLY A 591 2.49 40.66 -34.19
C GLY A 591 3.56 41.35 -33.37
#